data_AF-A0A183PEC6-F1
#
_entry.id   AF-A0A183PEC6-F1
#
_cell.length_a   1.000
_cell.length_b   1.000
_cell.length_c   1.000
_cell.angle_alpha   90.00
_cell.angle_beta   90.00
_cell.angle_gamma   90.00
#
_symmetry.space_group_name_H-M   'P 1'
#
loop_
_entity.id
_entity.type
_entity.pdbx_description
1 polymer ?
#
loop_
_entity_poly.entity_id
_entity_poly.type
_entity_poly.pdbx_seq_one_letter_code
_entity_poly.pdbx_strand_id
1 'polypeptide(L)'
;MPIAAQLKGISKHQVSGNLDGIFYEHLTRKLQRTLAGDLQLGRIGGLTVQHGDVFILSTDDLNLLIHIIEVGNGFVTYQLRGLEFIGTLCHASESEALRSDPHKSKRFCCCHSKTIHGMLSFNTAVRLRCMTWQFAYTPYIVEGYEVTDHSAGLTFQLTDLRKVLISRFVHCIIYFVCKLPNLSSRLTQLTPCLDSNRFSSPDYFDLDPVFFKAIDDDFDEDVSGVTKQRFIQIYSDWIAYCLKKQSGNSSVPCGPDSPVVSLCLALSLLGRRCMGGQQSSKPILDQFLHGVHQVFAGDINLVPRDDWVLVDLDLLQTVVTPSVRIALKLYQDTFTWSSGNTHNELYKKIVYTEKNVVICPETDPKWRFAVLNDADCLFSFRWVSGRTSVDVYRIVQLTKRRLEFRAIKLNPECVRGLWAGQQREQIFLRNNNEERGSIQSANPVLRNLVNSSCDPPIGYPIYVSPLITSFAGDNDDYINVSGGELSFVNILLRIRDCWRRFRQLCGCKKEKCDGMW
;
A
#
# COMPACT_ATOMS: atom_id res chain seq x y z
N MET A 1 -10.37 10.61 -15.83
CA MET A 1 -8.91 10.75 -16.07
C MET A 1 -8.53 12.15 -15.65
N PRO A 2 -7.48 12.35 -14.83
CA PRO A 2 -6.97 13.70 -14.62
C PRO A 2 -6.44 14.24 -15.94
N ILE A 3 -6.79 15.49 -16.26
CA ILE A 3 -6.45 16.20 -17.51
C ILE A 3 -4.93 16.19 -17.78
N ALA A 4 -4.12 16.14 -16.72
CA ALA A 4 -2.66 16.03 -16.79
C ALA A 4 -2.15 14.73 -17.43
N ALA A 5 -2.89 13.61 -17.36
CA ALA A 5 -2.50 12.34 -17.97
C ALA A 5 -2.83 12.28 -19.48
N GLN A 6 -3.93 12.93 -19.90
CA GLN A 6 -4.29 13.06 -21.32
C GLN A 6 -3.30 13.95 -22.08
N LEU A 7 -2.77 14.99 -21.45
CA LEU A 7 -1.80 15.91 -22.06
C LEU A 7 -0.42 15.28 -22.32
N LYS A 8 -0.10 14.13 -21.71
CA LYS A 8 1.20 13.45 -21.89
C LYS A 8 1.18 12.23 -22.82
N GLY A 9 0.02 11.89 -23.42
CA GLY A 9 -0.08 10.74 -24.33
C GLY A 9 0.29 9.39 -23.70
N ILE A 10 0.23 9.27 -22.36
CA ILE A 10 0.61 8.06 -21.64
C ILE A 10 -0.56 7.07 -21.72
N SER A 11 -0.33 5.91 -22.35
CA SER A 11 -1.36 4.86 -22.45
C SER A 11 -1.70 4.28 -21.06
N LYS A 12 -2.94 3.79 -20.85
CA LYS A 12 -3.35 3.15 -19.58
C LYS A 12 -2.40 2.03 -19.12
N HIS A 13 -1.76 1.32 -20.07
CA HIS A 13 -0.76 0.28 -19.81
C HIS A 13 0.57 0.83 -19.28
N GLN A 14 0.98 2.03 -19.71
CA GLN A 14 2.14 2.71 -19.13
C GLN A 14 1.83 3.26 -17.73
N VAL A 15 0.59 3.62 -17.42
CA VAL A 15 0.20 4.06 -16.06
C VAL A 15 0.21 2.88 -15.08
N SER A 16 -0.31 1.71 -15.47
CA SER A 16 -0.25 0.50 -14.63
C SER A 16 1.18 -0.03 -14.46
N GLY A 17 1.99 -0.07 -15.53
CA GLY A 17 3.40 -0.43 -15.44
C GLY A 17 4.21 0.53 -14.55
N ASN A 18 3.81 1.81 -14.49
CA ASN A 18 4.44 2.80 -13.62
C ASN A 18 4.01 2.67 -12.15
N LEU A 19 2.82 2.12 -11.84
CA LEU A 19 2.38 1.84 -10.47
C LEU A 19 3.12 0.67 -9.86
N ASP A 20 3.27 -0.40 -10.64
CA ASP A 20 3.95 -1.63 -10.23
C ASP A 20 5.47 -1.44 -10.17
N GLY A 21 6.04 -0.58 -11.02
CA GLY A 21 7.46 -0.22 -11.00
C GLY A 21 7.93 0.42 -9.69
N ILE A 22 7.05 1.08 -8.94
CA ILE A 22 7.40 1.75 -7.68
C ILE A 22 7.88 0.74 -6.63
N PHE A 23 7.29 -0.45 -6.59
CA PHE A 23 7.69 -1.49 -5.65
C PHE A 23 9.11 -1.98 -5.92
N TYR A 24 9.46 -2.19 -7.18
CA TYR A 24 10.81 -2.58 -7.58
C TYR A 24 11.83 -1.47 -7.34
N GLU A 25 11.45 -0.21 -7.54
CA GLU A 25 12.30 0.93 -7.19
C GLU A 25 12.55 1.00 -5.68
N HIS A 26 11.52 0.81 -4.85
CA HIS A 26 11.67 0.75 -3.40
C HIS A 26 12.62 -0.39 -2.99
N LEU A 27 12.40 -1.61 -3.50
CA LEU A 27 13.27 -2.75 -3.26
C LEU A 27 14.70 -2.48 -3.72
N THR A 28 14.88 -1.79 -4.84
CA THR A 28 16.19 -1.40 -5.34
C THR A 28 16.95 -0.53 -4.34
N ARG A 29 16.30 0.47 -3.74
CA ARG A 29 16.91 1.35 -2.72
C ARG A 29 17.21 0.60 -1.42
N LYS A 30 16.40 -0.39 -1.07
CA LYS A 30 16.64 -1.26 0.09
C LYS A 30 17.85 -2.15 -0.13
N LEU A 31 17.89 -2.85 -1.26
CA LEU A 31 19.02 -3.69 -1.66
C LEU A 31 20.31 -2.89 -1.82
N GLN A 32 20.24 -1.61 -2.20
CA GLN A 32 21.41 -0.75 -2.26
C GLN A 32 22.11 -0.67 -0.89
N ARG A 33 21.35 -0.63 0.21
CA ARG A 33 21.90 -0.57 1.56
C ARG A 33 22.28 -1.95 2.12
N THR A 34 21.56 -3.01 1.73
CA THR A 34 21.69 -4.32 2.41
C THR A 34 22.49 -5.36 1.62
N LEU A 35 22.41 -5.38 0.28
CA LEU A 35 22.84 -6.51 -0.54
C LEU A 35 24.31 -6.89 -0.32
N ALA A 36 25.24 -5.93 -0.37
CA ALA A 36 26.66 -6.23 -0.21
C ALA A 36 26.99 -6.82 1.17
N GLY A 37 26.36 -6.32 2.23
CA GLY A 37 26.50 -6.89 3.58
C GLY A 37 25.88 -8.29 3.67
N ASP A 38 24.72 -8.50 3.04
CA ASP A 38 24.03 -9.79 3.04
C ASP A 38 24.81 -10.89 2.28
N LEU A 39 25.48 -10.52 1.18
CA LEU A 39 26.39 -11.39 0.44
C LEU A 39 27.58 -11.81 1.32
N GLN A 40 28.18 -10.86 2.06
CA GLN A 40 29.29 -11.16 2.97
C GLN A 40 28.87 -12.00 4.18
N LEU A 41 27.64 -11.81 4.68
CA LEU A 41 27.05 -12.64 5.73
C LEU A 41 26.66 -14.05 5.24
N GLY A 42 26.74 -14.34 3.93
CA GLY A 42 26.37 -15.64 3.40
C GLY A 42 24.88 -15.85 3.18
N ARG A 43 24.05 -14.80 3.25
CA ARG A 43 22.57 -14.91 3.14
C ARG A 43 22.11 -15.23 1.71
N ILE A 44 22.83 -14.75 0.70
CA ILE A 44 22.63 -15.10 -0.72
C ILE A 44 24.00 -15.42 -1.32
N GLY A 45 24.20 -16.63 -1.88
CA GLY A 45 25.41 -17.00 -2.65
C GLY A 45 26.74 -17.01 -1.88
N GLY A 46 26.87 -16.30 -0.76
CA GLY A 46 28.08 -16.11 0.01
C GLY A 46 29.22 -15.46 -0.77
N LEU A 47 30.45 -15.71 -0.33
CA LEU A 47 31.67 -15.23 -0.98
C LEU A 47 31.95 -15.90 -2.35
N THR A 48 31.05 -16.76 -2.82
CA THR A 48 31.17 -17.45 -4.12
C THR A 48 30.50 -16.70 -5.26
N VAL A 49 29.92 -15.52 -4.99
CA VAL A 49 29.34 -14.67 -6.02
C VAL A 49 30.44 -14.07 -6.89
N GLN A 50 30.31 -14.25 -8.20
CA GLN A 50 31.24 -13.77 -9.20
C GLN A 50 30.62 -12.68 -10.08
N HIS A 51 31.46 -11.96 -10.81
CA HIS A 51 31.00 -11.01 -11.82
C HIS A 51 30.15 -11.73 -12.88
N GLY A 52 29.05 -11.12 -13.29
CA GLY A 52 28.12 -11.68 -14.26
C GLY A 52 27.18 -12.75 -13.71
N ASP A 53 27.22 -13.08 -12.42
CA ASP A 53 26.22 -13.96 -11.79
C ASP A 53 24.81 -13.35 -11.89
N VAL A 54 23.82 -14.21 -12.08
CA VAL A 54 22.40 -13.80 -12.18
C VAL A 54 21.59 -14.54 -11.13
N PHE A 55 20.80 -13.78 -10.37
CA PHE A 55 19.88 -14.30 -9.37
C PHE A 55 18.45 -13.94 -9.74
N ILE A 56 17.51 -14.86 -9.52
CA ILE A 56 16.08 -14.58 -9.48
C ILE A 56 15.67 -14.61 -8.02
N LEU A 57 15.00 -13.54 -7.56
CA LEU A 57 14.30 -13.53 -6.29
C LEU A 57 12.80 -13.62 -6.58
N SER A 58 12.13 -14.58 -5.97
CA SER A 58 10.70 -14.87 -6.21
C SER A 58 9.92 -14.97 -4.89
N THR A 59 8.75 -14.33 -4.84
CA THR A 59 7.71 -14.48 -3.82
C THR A 59 6.39 -14.91 -4.47
N ASP A 60 5.29 -14.90 -3.71
CA ASP A 60 3.97 -15.22 -4.24
C ASP A 60 3.47 -14.17 -5.25
N ASP A 61 3.84 -12.90 -5.05
CA ASP A 61 3.36 -11.78 -5.86
C ASP A 61 4.46 -11.06 -6.65
N LEU A 62 5.73 -11.23 -6.29
CA LEU A 62 6.86 -10.49 -6.87
C LEU A 62 7.91 -11.43 -7.46
N ASN A 63 8.30 -11.15 -8.70
CA ASN A 63 9.47 -11.73 -9.32
C ASN A 63 10.45 -10.63 -9.74
N LEU A 64 11.72 -10.79 -9.41
CA LEU A 64 12.78 -9.87 -9.85
C LEU A 64 14.05 -10.63 -10.18
N LEU A 65 14.85 -10.05 -11.08
CA LEU A 65 16.14 -10.54 -11.50
C LEU A 65 17.23 -9.56 -11.08
N ILE A 66 18.27 -10.05 -10.41
CA ILE A 66 19.46 -9.31 -10.02
C ILE A 66 20.62 -9.82 -10.86
N HIS A 67 21.20 -8.95 -11.68
CA HIS A 67 22.41 -9.22 -12.43
C HIS A 67 23.59 -8.53 -11.76
N ILE A 68 24.56 -9.32 -11.30
CA ILE A 68 25.79 -8.82 -10.67
C ILE A 68 26.75 -8.39 -11.78
N ILE A 69 27.12 -7.12 -11.80
CA ILE A 69 28.04 -6.57 -12.81
C ILE A 69 29.47 -6.65 -12.30
N GLU A 70 29.69 -6.20 -11.07
CA GLU A 70 31.01 -6.11 -10.46
C GLU A 70 30.94 -6.53 -9.00
N VAL A 71 31.97 -7.28 -8.57
CA VAL A 71 32.16 -7.67 -7.18
C VAL A 71 33.54 -7.18 -6.77
N GLY A 72 33.60 -6.36 -5.73
CA GLY A 72 34.83 -5.89 -5.12
C GLY A 72 34.92 -6.25 -3.65
N ASN A 73 36.00 -5.81 -3.00
CA ASN A 73 36.15 -5.96 -1.56
C ASN A 73 35.26 -4.93 -0.83
N GLY A 74 34.16 -5.37 -0.21
CA GLY A 74 33.28 -4.46 0.51
C GLY A 74 32.15 -3.85 -0.31
N PHE A 75 32.09 -4.08 -1.63
CA PHE A 75 31.04 -3.52 -2.48
C PHE A 75 30.63 -4.46 -3.60
N VAL A 76 29.39 -4.29 -4.08
CA VAL A 76 28.84 -5.02 -5.22
C VAL A 76 28.01 -4.07 -6.07
N THR A 77 28.30 -4.03 -7.37
CA THR A 77 27.51 -3.28 -8.35
C THR A 77 26.59 -4.23 -9.08
N TYR A 78 25.30 -3.94 -9.08
CA TYR A 78 24.27 -4.80 -9.67
C TYR A 78 23.23 -3.99 -10.45
N GLN A 79 22.48 -4.70 -11.29
CA GLN A 79 21.28 -4.20 -11.96
C GLN A 79 20.09 -5.05 -11.53
N LEU A 80 19.01 -4.39 -11.11
CA LEU A 80 17.73 -5.02 -10.78
C LEU A 80 16.75 -4.85 -11.93
N ARG A 81 16.09 -5.95 -12.31
CA ARG A 81 15.01 -5.98 -13.29
C ARG A 81 13.76 -6.56 -12.64
N GLY A 82 12.69 -5.76 -12.52
CA GLY A 82 11.39 -6.19 -12.02
C GLY A 82 10.56 -6.84 -13.13
N LEU A 83 9.99 -8.01 -12.84
CA LEU A 83 9.14 -8.77 -13.77
C LEU A 83 7.66 -8.53 -13.45
N GLU A 84 6.73 -9.13 -14.19
CA GLU A 84 5.29 -8.91 -13.97
C GLU A 84 4.77 -9.55 -12.67
N PHE A 85 3.90 -8.83 -11.96
CA PHE A 85 3.20 -9.29 -10.74
C PHE A 85 2.24 -10.44 -11.02
N ILE A 86 1.56 -10.40 -12.19
CA ILE A 86 0.62 -11.42 -12.64
C ILE A 86 1.16 -11.99 -13.93
N GLY A 87 1.85 -13.13 -13.82
CA GLY A 87 2.35 -13.83 -14.98
C GLY A 87 1.22 -14.44 -15.82
N THR A 88 1.46 -14.56 -17.12
CA THR A 88 0.69 -15.44 -18.01
C THR A 88 0.70 -16.90 -17.51
N LEU A 89 -0.21 -17.75 -17.98
CA LEU A 89 -0.28 -19.17 -17.58
C LEU A 89 1.08 -19.91 -17.68
N CYS A 90 1.92 -19.52 -18.65
CA CYS A 90 3.26 -20.08 -18.84
C CYS A 90 4.27 -19.57 -17.79
N HIS A 91 4.15 -18.30 -17.36
CA HIS A 91 4.91 -17.77 -16.23
C HIS A 91 4.48 -18.40 -14.90
N ALA A 92 3.19 -18.71 -14.75
CA ALA A 92 2.68 -19.39 -13.57
C ALA A 92 3.27 -20.80 -13.43
N SER A 93 3.47 -21.54 -14.53
CA SER A 93 4.11 -22.85 -14.47
C SER A 93 5.59 -22.78 -14.06
N GLU A 94 6.36 -21.80 -14.55
CA GLU A 94 7.76 -21.62 -14.16
C GLU A 94 7.88 -21.13 -12.71
N SER A 95 7.01 -20.19 -12.30
CA SER A 95 6.93 -19.71 -10.92
C SER A 95 6.52 -20.83 -9.96
N GLU A 96 5.59 -21.70 -10.35
CA GLU A 96 5.21 -22.87 -9.56
C GLU A 96 6.37 -23.87 -9.45
N ALA A 97 7.21 -24.01 -10.48
CA ALA A 97 8.41 -24.83 -10.40
C ALA A 97 9.41 -24.27 -9.36
N LEU A 98 9.52 -22.94 -9.24
CA LEU A 98 10.29 -22.25 -8.18
C LEU A 98 9.65 -22.39 -6.79
N ARG A 99 8.33 -22.56 -6.73
CA ARG A 99 7.57 -22.79 -5.48
C ARG A 99 7.61 -24.25 -5.02
N SER A 100 7.73 -25.19 -5.93
CA SER A 100 7.77 -26.61 -5.62
C SER A 100 9.07 -26.99 -4.92
N ASP A 101 8.98 -27.57 -3.73
CA ASP A 101 10.14 -28.07 -2.99
C ASP A 101 10.76 -29.25 -3.77
N PRO A 102 12.04 -29.21 -4.17
CA PRO A 102 12.69 -30.28 -4.92
C PRO A 102 12.66 -31.62 -4.16
N HIS A 103 12.50 -31.61 -2.83
CA HIS A 103 12.37 -32.82 -2.01
C HIS A 103 10.99 -33.48 -2.09
N LYS A 104 9.95 -32.80 -2.59
CA LYS A 104 8.56 -33.30 -2.65
C LYS A 104 8.14 -33.85 -4.02
N SER A 105 9.05 -33.99 -4.99
CA SER A 105 8.68 -34.48 -6.33
C SER A 105 8.07 -35.90 -6.29
N LYS A 106 6.95 -36.10 -7.00
CA LYS A 106 6.25 -37.40 -7.12
C LYS A 106 7.23 -38.52 -7.52
N ARG A 107 7.33 -39.51 -6.63
CA ARG A 107 8.13 -40.72 -6.77
C ARG A 107 7.61 -41.54 -7.95
N PHE A 108 8.50 -41.99 -8.83
CA PHE A 108 8.23 -43.10 -9.73
C PHE A 108 8.81 -44.38 -9.12
N CYS A 109 8.05 -45.47 -9.21
CA CYS A 109 8.35 -46.83 -8.74
C CYS A 109 8.11 -47.12 -7.23
N CYS A 110 7.48 -48.27 -6.98
CA CYS A 110 6.98 -48.80 -5.70
C CYS A 110 8.06 -49.24 -4.69
N CYS A 111 9.28 -48.71 -4.79
CA CYS A 111 10.37 -49.04 -3.89
C CYS A 111 10.50 -47.94 -2.83
N HIS A 112 9.95 -48.19 -1.64
CA HIS A 112 10.03 -47.31 -0.48
C HIS A 112 11.45 -47.36 0.12
N SER A 113 12.46 -46.84 -0.58
CA SER A 113 13.74 -46.57 0.08
C SER A 113 13.56 -45.31 0.91
N LYS A 114 13.58 -45.46 2.23
CA LYS A 114 13.62 -44.33 3.16
C LYS A 114 14.84 -43.49 2.79
N THR A 115 14.61 -42.29 2.26
CA THR A 115 15.68 -41.31 2.05
C THR A 115 16.37 -41.08 3.39
N ILE A 116 17.66 -41.40 3.46
CA ILE A 116 18.52 -41.04 4.59
C ILE A 116 18.43 -39.51 4.73
N HIS A 117 18.23 -39.01 5.95
CA HIS A 117 18.10 -37.56 6.18
C HIS A 117 19.32 -36.84 5.59
N GLY A 118 19.06 -35.89 4.67
CA GLY A 118 20.09 -35.11 4.00
C GLY A 118 20.56 -35.63 2.63
N MET A 119 20.13 -36.81 2.15
CA MET A 119 20.48 -37.30 0.81
C MET A 119 19.33 -37.17 -0.18
N LEU A 120 19.64 -36.63 -1.36
CA LEU A 120 18.71 -36.57 -2.49
C LEU A 120 18.53 -37.98 -3.09
N SER A 121 17.32 -38.29 -3.56
CA SER A 121 17.10 -39.47 -4.41
C SER A 121 17.94 -39.35 -5.69
N PHE A 122 18.43 -40.46 -6.23
CA PHE A 122 19.22 -40.47 -7.47
C PHE A 122 18.52 -39.74 -8.61
N ASN A 123 17.20 -39.93 -8.76
CA ASN A 123 16.41 -39.22 -9.76
C ASN A 123 16.41 -37.70 -9.53
N THR A 124 16.21 -37.26 -8.29
CA THR A 124 16.26 -35.84 -7.93
C THR A 124 17.66 -35.26 -8.17
N ALA A 125 18.72 -36.01 -7.86
CA ALA A 125 20.10 -35.58 -8.08
C ALA A 125 20.43 -35.42 -9.58
N VAL A 126 20.05 -36.39 -10.42
CA VAL A 126 20.22 -36.30 -11.88
C VAL A 126 19.38 -35.15 -12.45
N ARG A 127 18.12 -35.02 -12.01
CA ARG A 127 17.24 -33.94 -12.45
C ARG A 127 17.83 -32.57 -12.10
N LEU A 128 18.29 -32.35 -10.86
CA LEU A 128 18.89 -31.09 -10.44
C LEU A 128 20.16 -30.76 -11.22
N ARG A 129 20.96 -31.77 -11.60
CA ARG A 129 22.12 -31.56 -12.50
C ARG A 129 21.74 -31.14 -13.92
N CYS A 130 20.55 -31.51 -14.38
CA CYS A 130 20.03 -31.10 -15.69
C CYS A 130 19.35 -29.72 -15.67
N MET A 131 19.17 -29.10 -14.50
CA MET A 131 18.64 -27.73 -14.39
C MET A 131 19.79 -26.73 -14.54
N THR A 132 19.53 -25.59 -15.17
CA THR A 132 20.50 -24.49 -15.29
C THR A 132 20.38 -23.49 -14.14
N TRP A 133 19.69 -23.87 -13.08
CA TRP A 133 19.43 -23.02 -11.92
C TRP A 133 19.40 -23.84 -10.63
N GLN A 134 19.72 -23.19 -9.52
CA GLN A 134 19.78 -23.80 -8.19
C GLN A 134 19.23 -22.85 -7.13
N PHE A 135 18.53 -23.40 -6.13
CA PHE A 135 18.09 -22.62 -4.98
C PHE A 135 19.29 -22.25 -4.09
N ALA A 136 19.31 -21.02 -3.59
CA ALA A 136 20.06 -20.70 -2.39
C ALA A 136 19.35 -21.37 -1.20
N TYR A 137 20.11 -22.00 -0.31
CA TYR A 137 19.57 -22.84 0.77
C TYR A 137 18.70 -22.08 1.78
N THR A 138 18.85 -20.76 1.89
CA THR A 138 18.12 -19.91 2.84
C THR A 138 17.22 -18.92 2.11
N PRO A 139 15.97 -18.72 2.57
CA PRO A 139 15.13 -17.64 2.07
C PRO A 139 15.80 -16.30 2.39
N TYR A 140 15.79 -15.40 1.43
CA TYR A 140 16.35 -14.08 1.56
C TYR A 140 15.27 -13.10 2.00
N ILE A 141 15.46 -12.50 3.16
CA ILE A 141 14.46 -11.64 3.79
C ILE A 141 14.79 -10.19 3.48
N VAL A 142 13.87 -9.48 2.82
CA VAL A 142 14.03 -8.06 2.47
C VAL A 142 12.79 -7.30 2.88
N GLU A 143 12.98 -6.07 3.37
CA GLU A 143 11.87 -5.18 3.65
C GLU A 143 11.23 -4.69 2.33
N GLY A 144 9.91 -4.86 2.21
CA GLY A 144 9.13 -4.44 1.05
C GLY A 144 7.66 -4.24 1.41
N TYR A 145 6.82 -4.10 0.40
CA TYR A 145 5.38 -3.92 0.57
C TYR A 145 4.62 -5.17 0.16
N GLU A 146 3.74 -5.63 1.04
CA GLU A 146 2.70 -6.61 0.72
C GLU A 146 1.46 -5.86 0.22
N VAL A 147 0.93 -6.28 -0.92
CA VAL A 147 -0.26 -5.69 -1.54
C VAL A 147 -1.48 -6.51 -1.16
N THR A 148 -2.44 -5.87 -0.52
CA THR A 148 -3.76 -6.48 -0.27
C THR A 148 -4.80 -5.80 -1.15
N ASP A 149 -5.49 -6.57 -1.97
CA ASP A 149 -6.46 -6.06 -2.95
C ASP A 149 -7.78 -6.84 -2.85
N HIS A 150 -8.88 -6.13 -2.57
CA HIS A 150 -10.23 -6.70 -2.48
C HIS A 150 -11.23 -5.90 -3.34
N SER A 151 -12.18 -6.60 -3.96
CA SER A 151 -13.25 -5.96 -4.74
C SER A 151 -14.26 -5.26 -3.82
N ALA A 152 -14.43 -3.95 -4.02
CA ALA A 152 -15.40 -3.15 -3.29
C ALA A 152 -16.85 -3.49 -3.65
N GLY A 153 -17.09 -4.04 -4.84
CA GLY A 153 -18.41 -4.45 -5.29
C GLY A 153 -19.02 -5.54 -4.39
N LEU A 154 -18.22 -6.55 -4.03
CA LEU A 154 -18.64 -7.61 -3.10
C LEU A 154 -18.86 -7.06 -1.69
N THR A 155 -18.01 -6.10 -1.29
CA THR A 155 -18.05 -5.48 0.03
C THR A 155 -19.29 -4.60 0.25
N PHE A 156 -19.70 -3.81 -0.74
CA PHE A 156 -20.82 -2.87 -0.58
C PHE A 156 -22.13 -3.36 -1.21
N GLN A 157 -22.20 -4.62 -1.63
CA GLN A 157 -23.41 -5.21 -2.19
C GLN A 157 -24.58 -5.13 -1.18
N LEU A 158 -24.32 -5.45 0.08
CA LEU A 158 -25.30 -5.41 1.17
C LEU A 158 -25.57 -3.96 1.62
N THR A 159 -26.85 -3.60 1.78
CA THR A 159 -27.28 -2.26 2.21
C THR A 159 -26.77 -1.91 3.61
N ASP A 160 -26.72 -2.88 4.52
CA ASP A 160 -26.22 -2.69 5.89
C ASP A 160 -24.74 -2.25 5.91
N LEU A 161 -23.95 -2.71 4.94
CA LEU A 161 -22.54 -2.33 4.82
C LEU A 161 -22.38 -0.90 4.27
N ARG A 162 -23.28 -0.46 3.38
CA ARG A 162 -23.34 0.94 2.93
C ARG A 162 -23.75 1.86 4.07
N LYS A 163 -24.71 1.44 4.89
CA LYS A 163 -25.13 2.16 6.11
C LYS A 163 -23.95 2.41 7.04
N VAL A 164 -23.14 1.39 7.31
CA VAL A 164 -21.94 1.53 8.15
C VAL A 164 -20.96 2.57 7.56
N LEU A 165 -20.72 2.54 6.24
CA LEU A 165 -19.83 3.51 5.59
C LEU A 165 -20.37 4.95 5.70
N ILE A 166 -21.65 5.18 5.40
CA ILE A 166 -22.27 6.51 5.49
C ILE A 166 -22.25 7.03 6.93
N SER A 167 -22.63 6.20 7.90
CA SER A 167 -22.56 6.55 9.31
C SER A 167 -21.14 6.97 9.70
N ARG A 168 -20.11 6.19 9.33
CA ARG A 168 -18.69 6.54 9.59
C ARG A 168 -18.25 7.82 8.90
N PHE A 169 -18.72 8.05 7.68
CA PHE A 169 -18.44 9.25 6.93
C PHE A 169 -18.97 10.50 7.64
N VAL A 170 -20.21 10.49 8.14
CA VAL A 170 -20.78 11.61 8.91
C VAL A 170 -19.99 11.86 10.20
N HIS A 171 -19.60 10.80 10.92
CA HIS A 171 -18.74 10.93 12.10
C HIS A 171 -17.37 11.58 11.77
N CYS A 172 -16.77 11.22 10.63
CA CYS A 172 -15.51 11.81 10.17
C CYS A 172 -15.68 13.28 9.75
N ILE A 173 -16.79 13.64 9.09
CA ILE A 173 -17.09 15.05 8.77
C ILE A 173 -17.11 15.87 10.05
N ILE A 174 -17.86 15.43 11.06
CA ILE A 174 -17.96 16.13 12.35
C ILE A 174 -16.58 16.28 12.99
N TYR A 175 -15.75 15.23 12.98
CA TYR A 175 -14.39 15.28 13.50
C TYR A 175 -13.54 16.34 12.77
N PHE A 176 -13.55 16.35 11.44
CA PHE A 176 -12.76 17.29 10.65
C PHE A 176 -13.26 18.74 10.76
N VAL A 177 -14.58 18.95 10.82
CA VAL A 177 -15.17 20.29 11.10
C VAL A 177 -14.69 20.80 12.45
N CYS A 178 -14.75 19.97 13.51
CA CYS A 178 -14.30 20.37 14.84
C CYS A 178 -12.78 20.65 14.89
N LYS A 179 -12.00 20.03 13.99
CA LYS A 179 -10.55 20.19 13.87
C LYS A 179 -10.13 21.39 13.01
N LEU A 180 -11.06 22.04 12.28
CA LEU A 180 -10.73 23.16 11.40
C LEU A 180 -9.96 24.27 12.14
N PRO A 181 -8.91 24.83 11.52
CA PRO A 181 -8.19 25.96 12.09
C PRO A 181 -9.09 27.21 12.05
N ASN A 182 -9.06 28.00 13.14
CA ASN A 182 -9.84 29.23 13.28
C ASN A 182 -11.35 29.04 13.05
N LEU A 183 -11.91 27.96 13.60
CA LEU A 183 -13.31 27.57 13.40
C LEU A 183 -14.29 28.72 13.71
N SER A 184 -14.08 29.49 14.78
CA SER A 184 -14.95 30.62 15.13
C SER A 184 -15.05 31.67 14.01
N SER A 185 -13.91 32.07 13.43
CA SER A 185 -13.86 33.02 12.31
C SER A 185 -14.54 32.47 11.06
N ARG A 186 -14.29 31.20 10.73
CA ARG A 186 -14.92 30.55 9.57
C ARG A 186 -16.43 30.43 9.73
N LEU A 187 -16.91 30.13 10.94
CA LEU A 187 -18.34 30.12 11.24
C LEU A 187 -18.97 31.50 11.03
N THR A 188 -18.34 32.58 11.50
CA THR A 188 -18.87 33.94 11.28
C THR A 188 -19.02 34.26 9.79
N GLN A 189 -18.06 33.83 8.96
CA GLN A 189 -18.12 34.01 7.51
C GLN A 189 -19.21 33.15 6.85
N LEU A 190 -19.42 31.92 7.31
CA LEU A 190 -20.36 30.96 6.72
C LEU A 190 -21.80 31.13 7.22
N THR A 191 -22.02 31.71 8.39
CA THR A 191 -23.34 31.86 9.03
C THR A 191 -24.38 32.52 8.10
N PRO A 192 -24.08 33.63 7.38
CA PRO A 192 -25.06 34.23 6.46
C PRO A 192 -25.55 33.28 5.36
N CYS A 193 -24.65 32.44 4.84
CA CYS A 193 -24.96 31.47 3.80
C CYS A 193 -25.68 30.24 4.36
N LEU A 194 -25.39 29.86 5.60
CA LEU A 194 -26.13 28.79 6.29
C LEU A 194 -27.57 29.22 6.59
N ASP A 195 -27.76 30.48 7.00
CA ASP A 195 -29.06 31.07 7.28
C ASP A 195 -29.89 31.24 6.00
N SER A 196 -29.28 31.69 4.89
CA SER A 196 -29.97 31.83 3.60
C SER A 196 -30.50 30.49 3.08
N ASN A 197 -29.79 29.40 3.36
CA ASN A 197 -30.20 28.03 3.02
C ASN A 197 -31.05 27.36 4.12
N ARG A 198 -31.44 28.11 5.16
CA ARG A 198 -32.29 27.67 6.28
C ARG A 198 -31.71 26.52 7.14
N PHE A 199 -30.42 26.24 7.07
CA PHE A 199 -29.79 25.19 7.91
C PHE A 199 -29.82 25.52 9.41
N SER A 200 -30.00 26.80 9.77
CA SER A 200 -30.15 27.24 11.15
C SER A 200 -31.57 27.00 11.69
N SER A 201 -32.58 26.88 10.82
CA SER A 201 -33.97 26.68 11.27
C SER A 201 -34.18 25.30 11.92
N PRO A 202 -34.93 25.22 13.03
CA PRO A 202 -35.21 23.94 13.71
C PRO A 202 -36.11 23.01 12.88
N ASP A 203 -36.94 23.58 12.02
CA ASP A 203 -37.87 22.85 11.13
C ASP A 203 -37.24 22.53 9.75
N TYR A 204 -35.91 22.57 9.65
CA TYR A 204 -35.22 22.23 8.41
C TYR A 204 -35.39 20.75 8.07
N PHE A 205 -35.78 20.49 6.82
CA PHE A 205 -35.87 19.15 6.24
C PHE A 205 -35.30 19.13 4.81
N ASP A 206 -34.75 17.99 4.42
CA ASP A 206 -34.21 17.74 3.09
C ASP A 206 -34.80 16.45 2.49
N LEU A 207 -35.47 16.59 1.34
CA LEU A 207 -36.18 15.52 0.63
C LEU A 207 -35.38 14.98 -0.59
N ASP A 208 -34.06 15.20 -0.64
CA ASP A 208 -33.26 14.69 -1.74
C ASP A 208 -33.39 13.15 -1.85
N PRO A 209 -33.65 12.60 -3.05
CA PRO A 209 -33.82 11.16 -3.25
C PRO A 209 -32.57 10.32 -2.94
N VAL A 210 -31.41 10.96 -2.76
CA VAL A 210 -30.19 10.30 -2.30
C VAL A 210 -30.36 9.71 -0.88
N PHE A 211 -31.21 10.33 -0.04
CA PHE A 211 -31.40 9.89 1.34
C PHE A 211 -32.36 8.71 1.42
N PHE A 212 -31.97 7.68 2.17
CA PHE A 212 -32.75 6.44 2.24
C PHE A 212 -32.71 5.81 3.64
N LYS A 213 -33.87 5.42 4.17
CA LYS A 213 -34.04 4.79 5.50
C LYS A 213 -33.07 3.64 5.79
N ALA A 214 -32.79 2.78 4.80
CA ALA A 214 -31.90 1.64 5.03
C ALA A 214 -30.42 2.02 5.14
N ILE A 215 -30.03 3.24 4.77
CA ILE A 215 -28.65 3.70 4.72
C ILE A 215 -28.39 4.82 5.74
N ASP A 216 -29.31 5.78 5.86
CA ASP A 216 -29.15 6.97 6.70
C ASP A 216 -29.72 6.75 8.10
N ASP A 217 -28.90 7.00 9.13
CA ASP A 217 -29.31 6.87 10.54
C ASP A 217 -30.29 7.98 10.97
N ASP A 218 -30.15 9.17 10.40
CA ASP A 218 -30.92 10.39 10.66
C ASP A 218 -32.12 10.58 9.72
N PHE A 219 -32.52 9.53 9.01
CA PHE A 219 -33.71 9.56 8.16
C PHE A 219 -34.99 9.62 9.01
N ASP A 220 -35.84 10.59 8.70
CA ASP A 220 -37.13 10.81 9.35
C ASP A 220 -38.26 10.21 8.52
N GLU A 221 -38.95 9.23 9.08
CA GLU A 221 -40.02 8.50 8.37
C GLU A 221 -41.26 9.36 8.15
N ASP A 222 -41.55 10.27 9.08
CA ASP A 222 -42.75 11.11 9.05
C ASP A 222 -42.68 12.13 7.90
N VAL A 223 -41.48 12.64 7.62
CA VAL A 223 -41.21 13.65 6.58
C VAL A 223 -40.67 13.00 5.29
N SER A 224 -40.27 11.72 5.35
CA SER A 224 -39.61 10.99 4.25
C SER A 224 -38.33 11.70 3.74
N GLY A 225 -37.49 12.14 4.67
CA GLY A 225 -36.25 12.85 4.37
C GLY A 225 -35.36 13.03 5.60
N VAL A 226 -34.28 13.79 5.49
CA VAL A 226 -33.39 14.08 6.62
C VAL A 226 -33.83 15.37 7.31
N THR A 227 -34.03 15.33 8.62
CA THR A 227 -34.42 16.51 9.43
C THR A 227 -33.30 16.94 10.38
N LYS A 228 -33.21 18.24 10.65
CA LYS A 228 -32.24 18.77 11.63
C LYS A 228 -32.44 18.16 13.02
N GLN A 229 -33.69 17.93 13.41
CA GLN A 229 -34.03 17.34 14.71
C GLN A 229 -33.47 15.92 14.85
N ARG A 230 -33.64 15.05 13.84
CA ARG A 230 -33.05 13.70 13.84
C ARG A 230 -31.54 13.72 13.81
N PHE A 231 -30.94 14.61 13.02
CA PHE A 231 -29.48 14.76 13.01
C PHE A 231 -28.92 15.12 14.39
N ILE A 232 -29.54 16.07 15.10
CA ILE A 232 -29.14 16.47 16.45
C ILE A 232 -29.31 15.31 17.44
N GLN A 233 -30.41 14.56 17.38
CA GLN A 233 -30.66 13.42 18.28
C GLN A 233 -29.55 12.36 18.19
N ILE A 234 -28.96 12.17 17.02
CA ILE A 234 -27.97 11.12 16.78
C ILE A 234 -26.54 11.61 16.99
N TYR A 235 -26.22 12.82 16.51
CA TYR A 235 -24.83 13.28 16.40
C TYR A 235 -24.41 14.36 17.41
N SER A 236 -25.34 14.94 18.17
CA SER A 236 -25.02 16.05 19.10
C SER A 236 -23.96 15.68 20.15
N ASP A 237 -24.06 14.49 20.75
CA ASP A 237 -23.09 13.99 21.72
C ASP A 237 -21.68 13.85 21.11
N TRP A 238 -21.60 13.40 19.85
CA TRP A 238 -20.35 13.27 19.13
C TRP A 238 -19.72 14.63 18.78
N ILE A 239 -20.53 15.60 18.35
CA ILE A 239 -20.08 16.99 18.10
C ILE A 239 -19.50 17.59 19.39
N ALA A 240 -20.24 17.48 20.49
CA ALA A 240 -19.79 17.97 21.79
C ALA A 240 -18.51 17.28 22.27
N TYR A 241 -18.40 15.97 22.05
CA TYR A 241 -17.19 15.22 22.38
C TYR A 241 -15.97 15.66 21.56
N CYS A 242 -16.14 15.84 20.25
CA CYS A 242 -15.05 16.27 19.35
C CYS A 242 -14.56 17.67 19.70
N LEU A 243 -15.46 18.63 19.93
CA LEU A 243 -15.09 19.99 20.33
C LEU A 243 -14.33 20.03 21.65
N LYS A 244 -14.76 19.25 22.66
CA LYS A 244 -14.07 19.14 23.95
C LYS A 244 -12.63 18.62 23.84
N LYS A 245 -12.34 17.78 22.84
CA LYS A 245 -10.99 17.22 22.62
C LYS A 245 -10.04 18.15 21.89
N GLN A 246 -10.56 19.17 21.19
CA GLN A 246 -9.73 20.12 20.45
C GLN A 246 -9.37 21.32 21.35
N SER A 247 -8.08 21.51 21.62
CA SER A 247 -7.58 22.55 22.53
C SER A 247 -7.87 23.98 22.06
N GLY A 248 -7.99 24.22 20.75
CA GLY A 248 -8.24 25.56 20.18
C GLY A 248 -9.70 25.93 19.97
N ASN A 249 -10.64 24.97 19.99
CA ASN A 249 -12.04 25.18 19.58
C ASN A 249 -13.05 24.86 20.71
N SER A 250 -12.58 24.65 21.94
CA SER A 250 -13.41 24.27 23.09
C SER A 250 -14.38 25.37 23.55
N SER A 251 -14.15 26.63 23.16
CA SER A 251 -15.00 27.79 23.49
C SER A 251 -16.15 28.02 22.52
N VAL A 252 -16.26 27.23 21.44
CA VAL A 252 -17.31 27.41 20.42
C VAL A 252 -18.63 26.83 20.96
N PRO A 253 -19.76 27.55 20.84
CA PRO A 253 -21.04 27.06 21.32
C PRO A 253 -21.46 25.79 20.57
N CYS A 254 -21.93 24.78 21.31
CA CYS A 254 -22.35 23.47 20.79
C CYS A 254 -23.85 23.20 21.02
N GLY A 255 -24.66 24.25 21.21
CA GLY A 255 -26.11 24.11 21.35
C GLY A 255 -26.79 23.61 20.06
N PRO A 256 -28.06 23.18 20.12
CA PRO A 256 -28.83 22.72 18.96
C PRO A 256 -28.95 23.80 17.86
N ASP A 257 -28.98 25.08 18.27
CA ASP A 257 -29.03 26.24 17.36
C ASP A 257 -27.65 26.80 17.03
N SER A 258 -26.57 26.11 17.41
CA SER A 258 -25.21 26.60 17.14
C SER A 258 -24.87 26.52 15.65
N PRO A 259 -24.09 27.49 15.14
CA PRO A 259 -23.68 27.49 13.73
C PRO A 259 -22.77 26.29 13.39
N VAL A 260 -22.08 25.70 14.38
CA VAL A 260 -21.30 24.45 14.20
C VAL A 260 -22.21 23.29 13.83
N VAL A 261 -23.32 23.11 14.54
CA VAL A 261 -24.28 22.03 14.26
C VAL A 261 -24.87 22.20 12.87
N SER A 262 -25.24 23.43 12.49
CA SER A 262 -25.72 23.74 11.14
C SER A 262 -24.67 23.50 10.05
N LEU A 263 -23.40 23.82 10.30
CA LEU A 263 -22.31 23.52 9.37
C LEU A 263 -22.06 22.01 9.23
N CYS A 264 -22.04 21.27 10.34
CA CYS A 264 -21.93 19.80 10.34
C CYS A 264 -23.09 19.15 9.57
N LEU A 265 -24.32 19.64 9.77
CA LEU A 265 -25.49 19.20 9.02
C LEU A 265 -25.32 19.48 7.53
N ALA A 266 -25.02 20.73 7.16
CA ALA A 266 -24.88 21.14 5.76
C ALA A 266 -23.79 20.34 5.02
N LEU A 267 -22.61 20.15 5.64
CA LEU A 267 -21.53 19.35 5.06
C LEU A 267 -21.85 17.86 4.99
N SER A 268 -22.61 17.31 5.96
CA SER A 268 -23.02 15.90 5.91
C SER A 268 -24.03 15.63 4.79
N LEU A 269 -24.96 16.56 4.54
CA LEU A 269 -25.92 16.47 3.43
C LEU A 269 -25.21 16.57 2.08
N LEU A 270 -24.33 17.57 1.93
CA LEU A 270 -23.51 17.76 0.73
C LEU A 270 -22.65 16.53 0.45
N GLY A 271 -21.89 16.05 1.44
CA GLY A 271 -21.01 14.90 1.27
C GLY A 271 -21.77 13.64 0.84
N ARG A 272 -22.96 13.42 1.39
CA ARG A 272 -23.84 12.30 1.00
C ARG A 272 -24.36 12.45 -0.42
N ARG A 273 -24.79 13.64 -0.84
CA ARG A 273 -25.18 13.91 -2.24
C ARG A 273 -24.04 13.65 -3.22
N CYS A 274 -22.82 14.08 -2.88
CA CYS A 274 -21.64 13.84 -3.70
C CYS A 274 -21.33 12.33 -3.87
N MET A 275 -21.62 11.49 -2.87
CA MET A 275 -21.44 10.04 -2.95
C MET A 275 -22.63 9.30 -3.59
N GLY A 276 -23.86 9.81 -3.44
CA GLY A 276 -25.08 9.18 -3.92
C GLY A 276 -25.25 9.19 -5.45
N GLY A 277 -24.52 10.08 -6.14
CA GLY A 277 -24.60 10.25 -7.59
C GLY A 277 -25.90 10.94 -8.02
N GLN A 278 -25.87 11.53 -9.21
CA GLN A 278 -27.00 12.28 -9.76
C GLN A 278 -28.19 11.37 -10.10
N GLN A 279 -29.32 11.61 -9.43
CA GLN A 279 -30.68 11.21 -9.83
C GLN A 279 -30.94 9.72 -10.13
N SER A 280 -30.99 8.90 -9.09
CA SER A 280 -31.66 7.59 -9.15
C SER A 280 -32.35 7.30 -7.83
N SER A 281 -33.63 6.90 -7.87
CA SER A 281 -34.45 6.55 -6.70
C SER A 281 -34.00 5.28 -5.98
N LYS A 282 -33.01 4.55 -6.54
CA LYS A 282 -32.27 3.48 -5.88
C LYS A 282 -30.78 3.67 -6.15
N PRO A 283 -29.89 3.66 -5.14
CA PRO A 283 -28.47 3.67 -5.39
C PRO A 283 -28.10 2.32 -6.02
N ILE A 284 -28.00 2.32 -7.35
CA ILE A 284 -27.33 1.26 -8.12
C ILE A 284 -25.91 1.23 -7.57
N LEU A 285 -25.44 0.04 -7.17
CA LEU A 285 -24.15 -0.15 -6.51
C LEU A 285 -23.02 0.58 -7.23
N ASP A 286 -23.01 0.52 -8.56
CA ASP A 286 -21.99 1.15 -9.39
C ASP A 286 -22.00 2.68 -9.29
N GLN A 287 -23.18 3.30 -9.19
CA GLN A 287 -23.32 4.75 -9.04
C GLN A 287 -22.82 5.22 -7.67
N PHE A 288 -23.14 4.46 -6.62
CA PHE A 288 -22.63 4.72 -5.27
C PHE A 288 -21.11 4.61 -5.22
N LEU A 289 -20.54 3.52 -5.74
CA LEU A 289 -19.09 3.33 -5.78
C LEU A 289 -18.38 4.41 -6.62
N HIS A 290 -19.02 4.84 -7.71
CA HIS A 290 -18.53 5.95 -8.52
C HIS A 290 -18.48 7.26 -7.73
N GLY A 291 -19.56 7.62 -7.03
CA GLY A 291 -19.59 8.82 -6.20
C GLY A 291 -18.57 8.77 -5.07
N VAL A 292 -18.45 7.64 -4.39
CA VAL A 292 -17.40 7.42 -3.37
C VAL A 292 -15.99 7.60 -3.97
N HIS A 293 -15.73 7.05 -5.15
CA HIS A 293 -14.44 7.23 -5.83
C HIS A 293 -14.16 8.68 -6.20
N GLN A 294 -15.15 9.42 -6.73
CA GLN A 294 -15.02 10.83 -7.08
C GLN A 294 -14.63 11.67 -5.84
N VAL A 295 -15.34 11.50 -4.73
CA VAL A 295 -15.05 12.23 -3.49
C VAL A 295 -13.69 11.82 -2.90
N PHE A 296 -13.33 10.53 -3.00
CA PHE A 296 -12.01 10.02 -2.57
C PHE A 296 -10.86 10.64 -3.38
N ALA A 297 -11.03 10.74 -4.69
CA ALA A 297 -10.08 11.37 -5.62
C ALA A 297 -9.97 12.89 -5.39
N GLY A 298 -11.03 13.51 -4.86
CA GLY A 298 -11.14 14.96 -4.69
C GLY A 298 -11.82 15.65 -5.87
N ASP A 299 -12.35 14.89 -6.83
CA ASP A 299 -13.10 15.36 -8.00
C ASP A 299 -14.58 15.52 -7.64
N ILE A 300 -14.90 16.49 -6.79
CA ILE A 300 -16.25 16.68 -6.25
C ILE A 300 -17.11 17.49 -7.23
N ASN A 301 -18.20 16.88 -7.71
CA ASN A 301 -19.20 17.55 -8.53
C ASN A 301 -20.31 18.13 -7.64
N LEU A 302 -20.45 19.45 -7.62
CA LEU A 302 -21.48 20.13 -6.83
C LEU A 302 -22.81 20.18 -7.56
N VAL A 303 -23.90 20.05 -6.80
CA VAL A 303 -25.27 20.31 -7.25
C VAL A 303 -25.57 21.80 -7.00
N PRO A 304 -26.38 22.50 -7.82
CA PRO A 304 -26.69 23.92 -7.60
C PRO A 304 -27.26 24.25 -6.21
N ARG A 305 -27.85 23.27 -5.53
CA ARG A 305 -28.35 23.40 -4.15
C ARG A 305 -27.23 23.54 -3.10
N ASP A 306 -26.01 23.15 -3.46
CA ASP A 306 -24.83 23.13 -2.61
C ASP A 306 -23.85 24.29 -2.92
N ASP A 307 -24.28 25.28 -3.69
CA ASP A 307 -23.48 26.46 -4.07
C ASP A 307 -23.02 27.29 -2.86
N TRP A 308 -23.62 27.11 -1.69
CA TRP A 308 -23.22 27.76 -0.45
C TRP A 308 -21.77 27.43 -0.06
N VAL A 309 -21.22 26.27 -0.46
CA VAL A 309 -19.82 25.89 -0.20
C VAL A 309 -18.83 26.71 -1.02
N LEU A 310 -19.26 27.35 -2.11
CA LEU A 310 -18.37 28.16 -2.94
C LEU A 310 -17.73 29.34 -2.17
N VAL A 311 -18.32 29.73 -1.03
CA VAL A 311 -17.74 30.73 -0.12
C VAL A 311 -16.44 30.26 0.51
N ASP A 312 -16.30 28.96 0.75
CA ASP A 312 -15.12 28.33 1.36
C ASP A 312 -14.90 26.94 0.75
N LEU A 313 -14.35 26.92 -0.47
CA LEU A 313 -14.05 25.69 -1.22
C LEU A 313 -13.03 24.79 -0.50
N ASP A 314 -12.23 25.34 0.40
CA ASP A 314 -11.26 24.57 1.18
C ASP A 314 -11.96 23.50 2.03
N LEU A 315 -13.23 23.69 2.42
CA LEU A 315 -14.00 22.69 3.18
C LEU A 315 -14.10 21.35 2.44
N LEU A 316 -14.13 21.35 1.11
CA LEU A 316 -14.18 20.12 0.33
C LEU A 316 -12.90 19.29 0.49
N GLN A 317 -11.73 19.94 0.39
CA GLN A 317 -10.43 19.27 0.48
C GLN A 317 -9.95 19.06 1.92
N THR A 318 -10.42 19.86 2.87
CA THR A 318 -10.01 19.78 4.30
C THR A 318 -10.96 18.93 5.14
N VAL A 319 -12.25 18.85 4.77
CA VAL A 319 -13.27 18.10 5.52
C VAL A 319 -13.81 16.94 4.70
N VAL A 320 -14.41 17.18 3.53
CA VAL A 320 -15.20 16.16 2.81
C VAL A 320 -14.32 15.02 2.27
N THR A 321 -13.27 15.34 1.52
CA THR A 321 -12.36 14.33 0.96
C THR A 321 -11.61 13.53 2.04
N PRO A 322 -10.99 14.15 3.07
CA PRO A 322 -10.38 13.42 4.19
C PRO A 322 -11.38 12.55 4.95
N SER A 323 -12.64 12.98 5.07
CA SER A 323 -13.70 12.21 5.72
C SER A 323 -13.99 10.89 5.00
N VAL A 324 -14.16 10.90 3.67
CA VAL A 324 -14.39 9.65 2.90
C VAL A 324 -13.17 8.73 3.02
N ARG A 325 -11.97 9.30 2.91
CA ARG A 325 -10.69 8.57 3.00
C ARG A 325 -10.57 7.80 4.31
N ILE A 326 -10.76 8.47 5.45
CA ILE A 326 -10.68 7.82 6.76
C ILE A 326 -11.87 6.87 6.96
N ALA A 327 -13.08 7.24 6.55
CA ALA A 327 -14.25 6.38 6.70
C ALA A 327 -14.10 5.03 6.00
N LEU A 328 -13.58 5.02 4.76
CA LEU A 328 -13.27 3.79 4.02
C LEU A 328 -12.21 2.93 4.72
N LYS A 329 -11.16 3.57 5.27
CA LYS A 329 -10.12 2.84 6.00
C LYS A 329 -10.64 2.25 7.31
N LEU A 330 -11.41 3.01 8.08
CA LEU A 330 -12.04 2.54 9.32
C LEU A 330 -13.00 1.38 9.06
N TYR A 331 -13.73 1.44 7.94
CA TYR A 331 -14.59 0.36 7.49
C TYR A 331 -13.79 -0.93 7.24
N GLN A 332 -12.66 -0.85 6.53
CA GLN A 332 -11.81 -2.02 6.27
C GLN A 332 -11.24 -2.63 7.55
N ASP A 333 -10.77 -1.79 8.48
CA ASP A 333 -10.09 -2.26 9.71
C ASP A 333 -11.07 -2.79 10.77
N THR A 334 -12.32 -2.32 10.77
CA THR A 334 -13.33 -2.74 11.73
C THR A 334 -14.59 -3.25 11.02
N PHE A 335 -14.47 -4.41 10.36
CA PHE A 335 -15.62 -5.08 9.73
C PHE A 335 -16.74 -5.38 10.75
N THR A 336 -16.39 -5.62 12.01
CA THR A 336 -17.29 -5.99 13.12
C THR A 336 -17.48 -4.86 14.12
N TRP A 337 -17.77 -3.64 13.67
CA TRP A 337 -18.13 -2.60 14.63
C TRP A 337 -19.50 -2.92 15.25
N SER A 338 -19.50 -3.37 16.51
CA SER A 338 -20.70 -3.45 17.32
C SER A 338 -21.14 -2.05 17.73
N SER A 339 -22.44 -1.79 17.74
CA SER A 339 -23.08 -0.54 18.15
C SER A 339 -22.79 -0.09 19.61
N GLY A 340 -21.92 -0.78 20.34
CA GLY A 340 -21.57 -0.52 21.74
C GLY A 340 -20.22 0.20 21.99
N ASN A 341 -19.46 0.54 20.96
CA ASN A 341 -18.16 1.22 21.17
C ASN A 341 -18.34 2.70 21.55
N THR A 342 -17.57 3.15 22.54
CA THR A 342 -17.66 4.51 23.08
C THR A 342 -17.09 5.56 22.13
N HIS A 343 -17.59 6.81 22.22
CA HIS A 343 -17.07 7.97 21.46
C HIS A 343 -15.53 8.10 21.55
N ASN A 344 -14.93 7.72 22.67
CA ASN A 344 -13.48 7.74 22.89
C ASN A 344 -12.71 6.79 21.95
N GLU A 345 -13.21 5.58 21.73
CA GLU A 345 -12.56 4.60 20.87
C GLU A 345 -12.60 5.03 19.41
N LEU A 346 -13.74 5.56 18.96
CA LEU A 346 -13.89 6.10 17.61
C LEU A 346 -12.92 7.26 17.38
N TYR A 347 -12.86 8.22 18.32
CA TYR A 347 -11.95 9.35 18.23
C TYR A 347 -10.49 8.91 18.18
N LYS A 348 -10.08 7.98 19.05
CA LYS A 348 -8.71 7.43 19.05
C LYS A 348 -8.38 6.73 17.73
N LYS A 349 -9.30 5.96 17.17
CA LYS A 349 -9.12 5.29 15.88
C LYS A 349 -8.97 6.29 14.74
N ILE A 350 -9.84 7.30 14.65
CA ILE A 350 -9.71 8.37 13.63
C ILE A 350 -8.35 9.06 13.73
N VAL A 351 -7.93 9.47 14.93
CA VAL A 351 -6.63 10.12 15.17
C VAL A 351 -5.45 9.21 14.82
N TYR A 352 -5.54 7.92 15.15
CA TYR A 352 -4.52 6.93 14.81
C TYR A 352 -4.40 6.75 13.29
N THR A 353 -5.52 6.55 12.60
CA THR A 353 -5.56 6.36 11.15
C THR A 353 -5.02 7.59 10.43
N GLU A 354 -5.39 8.80 10.88
CA GLU A 354 -4.90 10.05 10.30
C GLU A 354 -3.37 10.20 10.40
N LYS A 355 -2.76 9.74 11.49
CA LYS A 355 -1.31 9.88 11.72
C LYS A 355 -0.47 8.78 11.08
N ASN A 356 -0.98 7.55 11.07
CA ASN A 356 -0.17 6.36 10.77
C ASN A 356 -0.44 5.79 9.37
N VAL A 357 -1.54 6.18 8.71
CA VAL A 357 -1.90 5.66 7.39
C VAL A 357 -1.90 6.79 6.36
N VAL A 358 -1.13 6.60 5.28
CA VAL A 358 -1.17 7.53 4.15
C VAL A 358 -2.33 7.14 3.24
N ILE A 359 -3.36 7.97 3.20
CA ILE A 359 -4.55 7.74 2.38
C ILE A 359 -4.60 8.74 1.22
N CYS A 360 -4.41 8.26 0.00
CA CYS A 360 -4.53 9.04 -1.22
C CYS A 360 -4.75 8.13 -2.44
N PRO A 361 -5.22 8.67 -3.57
CA PRO A 361 -5.25 7.94 -4.83
C PRO A 361 -3.84 7.52 -5.26
N GLU A 362 -3.72 6.36 -5.91
CA GLU A 362 -2.44 5.86 -6.44
C GLU A 362 -1.84 6.77 -7.51
N THR A 363 -2.66 7.58 -8.18
CA THR A 363 -2.21 8.58 -9.17
C THR A 363 -1.61 9.83 -8.54
N ASP A 364 -1.80 10.05 -7.24
CA ASP A 364 -1.28 11.21 -6.53
C ASP A 364 0.24 11.07 -6.32
N PRO A 365 1.08 12.08 -6.65
CA PRO A 365 2.51 12.04 -6.35
C PRO A 365 2.82 11.77 -4.86
N LYS A 366 1.92 12.13 -3.95
CA LYS A 366 2.03 11.82 -2.52
C LYS A 366 2.13 10.31 -2.26
N TRP A 367 1.45 9.49 -3.04
CA TRP A 367 1.50 8.03 -2.95
C TRP A 367 2.92 7.53 -3.16
N ARG A 368 3.51 7.89 -4.30
CA ARG A 368 4.89 7.52 -4.66
C ARG A 368 5.90 8.04 -3.64
N PHE A 369 5.75 9.29 -3.20
CA PHE A 369 6.62 9.86 -2.17
C PHE A 369 6.54 9.09 -0.85
N ALA A 370 5.35 8.66 -0.43
CA ALA A 370 5.17 7.88 0.80
C ALA A 370 5.80 6.49 0.71
N VAL A 371 5.64 5.77 -0.41
CA VAL A 371 6.29 4.46 -0.64
C VAL A 371 7.81 4.58 -0.61
N LEU A 372 8.36 5.62 -1.24
CA LEU A 372 9.81 5.84 -1.30
C LEU A 372 10.41 6.33 0.03
N ASN A 373 9.59 6.88 0.93
CA ASN A 373 9.96 7.30 2.27
C ASN A 373 9.56 6.31 3.36
N ASP A 374 9.43 5.03 3.01
CA ASP A 374 9.28 3.96 4.00
C ASP A 374 8.02 4.04 4.86
N ALA A 375 6.93 4.63 4.36
CA ALA A 375 5.66 4.71 5.11
C ALA A 375 5.13 3.30 5.44
N ASP A 376 4.71 3.06 6.69
CA ASP A 376 4.33 1.73 7.16
C ASP A 376 3.06 1.18 6.51
N CYS A 377 2.09 2.05 6.26
CA CYS A 377 0.78 1.67 5.71
C CYS A 377 0.25 2.72 4.75
N LEU A 378 -0.17 2.29 3.56
CA LEU A 378 -0.84 3.12 2.58
C LEU A 378 -2.19 2.50 2.19
N PHE A 379 -3.18 3.34 1.91
CA PHE A 379 -4.52 2.90 1.53
C PHE A 379 -5.05 3.74 0.37
N SER A 380 -5.60 3.07 -0.64
CA SER A 380 -6.18 3.67 -1.83
C SER A 380 -7.48 2.99 -2.24
N PHE A 381 -8.35 3.75 -2.90
CA PHE A 381 -9.54 3.26 -3.57
C PHE A 381 -9.32 3.35 -5.08
N ARG A 382 -9.12 2.18 -5.71
CA ARG A 382 -8.76 2.05 -7.12
C ARG A 382 -10.03 1.85 -7.96
N TRP A 383 -10.12 2.60 -9.06
CA TRP A 383 -11.09 2.34 -10.12
C TRP A 383 -10.39 1.74 -11.34
N VAL A 384 -10.88 0.59 -11.79
CA VAL A 384 -10.42 -0.09 -13.00
C VAL A 384 -11.57 -0.10 -14.01
N SER A 385 -11.42 0.71 -15.06
CA SER A 385 -12.35 0.75 -16.18
C SER A 385 -12.24 -0.56 -16.98
N GLY A 386 -13.32 -1.35 -17.00
CA GLY A 386 -13.41 -2.56 -17.80
C GLY A 386 -13.44 -2.21 -19.28
N ARG A 387 -12.55 -2.80 -20.10
CA ARG A 387 -12.58 -2.60 -21.57
C ARG A 387 -13.82 -3.23 -22.23
N THR A 388 -14.45 -4.20 -21.56
CA THR A 388 -15.59 -5.00 -22.05
C THR A 388 -16.63 -5.32 -20.95
N SER A 389 -16.38 -4.93 -19.71
CA SER A 389 -17.20 -5.26 -18.53
C SER A 389 -17.54 -4.01 -17.71
N VAL A 390 -18.49 -4.17 -16.79
CA VAL A 390 -18.83 -3.20 -15.73
C VAL A 390 -17.57 -2.68 -15.03
N ASP A 391 -17.56 -1.40 -14.67
CA ASP A 391 -16.49 -0.76 -13.90
C ASP A 391 -16.24 -1.49 -12.58
N VAL A 392 -14.97 -1.77 -12.27
CA VAL A 392 -14.59 -2.50 -11.06
C VAL A 392 -13.88 -1.55 -10.10
N TYR A 393 -14.45 -1.41 -8.90
CA TYR A 393 -13.86 -0.67 -7.80
C TYR A 393 -13.16 -1.63 -6.84
N ARG A 394 -11.95 -1.28 -6.41
CA ARG A 394 -11.09 -2.13 -5.60
C ARG A 394 -10.49 -1.33 -4.44
N ILE A 395 -10.44 -1.95 -3.27
CA ILE A 395 -9.76 -1.40 -2.10
C ILE A 395 -8.35 -1.99 -2.09
N VAL A 396 -7.36 -1.11 -2.14
CA VAL A 396 -5.94 -1.47 -2.18
C VAL A 396 -5.26 -0.94 -0.93
N GLN A 397 -4.61 -1.83 -0.19
CA GLN A 397 -3.79 -1.45 0.96
C GLN A 397 -2.39 -2.04 0.80
N LEU A 398 -1.39 -1.18 1.02
CA LEU A 398 0.01 -1.56 1.10
C LEU A 398 0.43 -1.60 2.56
N THR A 399 1.00 -2.73 2.98
CA THR A 399 1.57 -2.86 4.33
C THR A 399 3.05 -3.19 4.22
N LYS A 400 3.88 -2.37 4.87
CA LYS A 400 5.31 -2.61 4.93
C LYS A 400 5.59 -3.84 5.77
N ARG A 401 6.27 -4.83 5.18
CA ARG A 401 6.62 -6.10 5.85
C ARG A 401 7.97 -6.61 5.37
N ARG A 402 8.49 -7.58 6.12
CA ARG A 402 9.66 -8.37 5.69
C ARG A 402 9.17 -9.46 4.77
N LEU A 403 9.47 -9.33 3.48
CA LEU A 403 9.12 -10.28 2.44
C LEU A 403 10.18 -11.39 2.39
N GLU A 404 9.73 -12.63 2.33
CA GLU A 404 10.60 -13.79 2.21
C GLU A 404 10.77 -14.17 0.73
N PHE A 405 11.92 -13.81 0.16
CA PHE A 405 12.26 -14.18 -1.21
C PHE A 405 12.94 -15.53 -1.25
N ARG A 406 12.52 -16.38 -2.19
CA ARG A 406 13.33 -17.52 -2.60
C ARG A 406 14.41 -17.01 -3.55
N ALA A 407 15.66 -17.15 -3.16
CA ALA A 407 16.78 -16.78 -4.00
C ALA A 407 17.21 -17.98 -4.87
N ILE A 408 17.27 -17.78 -6.17
CA ILE A 408 17.66 -18.80 -7.16
C ILE A 408 18.85 -18.27 -7.95
N LYS A 409 19.96 -18.99 -7.95
CA LYS A 409 21.13 -18.69 -8.79
C LYS A 409 20.95 -19.36 -10.15
N LEU A 410 21.03 -18.58 -11.21
CA LEU A 410 21.00 -19.06 -12.60
C LEU A 410 22.42 -19.27 -13.14
N ASN A 411 22.55 -20.15 -14.14
CA ASN A 411 23.75 -20.22 -14.96
C ASN A 411 23.81 -18.96 -15.87
N PRO A 412 24.82 -18.10 -15.71
CA PRO A 412 24.89 -16.84 -16.44
C PRO A 412 25.07 -17.03 -17.95
N GLU A 413 25.76 -18.09 -18.39
CA GLU A 413 25.90 -18.38 -19.83
C GLU A 413 24.58 -18.78 -20.48
N CYS A 414 23.71 -19.45 -19.70
CA CYS A 414 22.38 -19.81 -20.18
C CYS A 414 21.51 -18.56 -20.36
N VAL A 415 21.56 -17.63 -19.40
CA VAL A 415 20.86 -16.34 -19.48
C VAL A 415 21.33 -15.54 -20.69
N ARG A 416 22.66 -15.39 -20.87
CA ARG A 416 23.23 -14.69 -22.03
C ARG A 416 22.85 -15.35 -23.35
N GLY A 417 22.88 -16.69 -23.41
CA GLY A 417 22.49 -17.45 -24.59
C GLY A 417 21.03 -17.26 -24.98
N LEU A 418 20.13 -17.26 -23.99
CA LEU A 418 18.71 -16.97 -24.22
C LEU A 418 18.47 -15.54 -24.67
N TRP A 419 19.06 -14.56 -23.99
CA TRP A 419 18.96 -13.15 -24.36
C TRP A 419 19.45 -12.93 -25.78
N ALA A 420 20.67 -13.38 -26.12
CA ALA A 420 21.25 -13.28 -27.46
C ALA A 420 20.39 -13.99 -28.51
N GLY A 421 19.86 -15.17 -28.18
CA GLY A 421 18.96 -15.93 -29.05
C GLY A 421 17.68 -15.15 -29.38
N GLN A 422 17.06 -14.54 -28.37
CA GLN A 422 15.87 -13.70 -28.55
C GLN A 422 16.17 -12.44 -29.37
N GLN A 423 17.29 -11.76 -29.12
CA GLN A 423 17.66 -10.58 -29.94
C GLN A 423 17.85 -10.98 -31.40
N ARG A 424 18.51 -12.11 -31.66
CA ARG A 424 18.71 -12.60 -33.03
C ARG A 424 17.38 -12.96 -33.70
N GLU A 425 16.48 -13.63 -32.99
CA GLU A 425 15.19 -14.05 -33.56
C GLU A 425 14.27 -12.86 -33.84
N GLN A 426 14.09 -11.95 -32.88
CA GLN A 426 13.12 -10.86 -33.00
C GLN A 426 13.67 -9.67 -33.77
N ILE A 427 14.92 -9.27 -33.54
CA ILE A 427 15.49 -8.07 -34.20
C ILE A 427 16.09 -8.46 -35.56
N PHE A 428 17.00 -9.43 -35.58
CA PHE A 428 17.77 -9.72 -36.79
C PHE A 428 16.96 -10.52 -37.82
N LEU A 429 16.25 -11.57 -37.38
CA LEU A 429 15.37 -12.35 -38.26
C LEU A 429 13.97 -11.75 -38.41
N ARG A 430 13.68 -10.66 -37.68
CA ARG A 430 12.42 -9.91 -37.75
C ARG A 430 11.18 -10.80 -37.59
N ASN A 431 11.28 -11.79 -36.70
CA ASN A 431 10.17 -12.67 -36.40
C ASN A 431 9.13 -11.93 -35.55
N ASN A 432 7.97 -11.66 -36.14
CA ASN A 432 6.87 -10.94 -35.50
C ASN A 432 5.85 -11.86 -34.81
N ASN A 433 6.14 -13.16 -34.68
CA ASN A 433 5.24 -14.09 -34.02
C ASN A 433 5.39 -14.00 -32.49
N GLU A 434 4.48 -13.27 -31.85
CA GLU A 434 4.43 -13.05 -30.39
C GLU A 434 4.21 -14.35 -29.60
N GLU A 435 3.51 -15.35 -30.16
CA GLU A 435 3.18 -16.59 -29.46
C GLU A 435 4.32 -17.62 -29.42
N ARG A 436 5.27 -17.53 -30.36
CA ARG A 436 6.34 -18.54 -30.46
C ARG A 436 7.31 -18.52 -29.28
N GLY A 437 7.47 -17.37 -28.63
CA GLY A 437 8.31 -17.21 -27.43
C GLY A 437 7.68 -17.79 -26.17
N SER A 438 6.34 -17.74 -26.04
CA SER A 438 5.59 -18.12 -24.83
C SER A 438 5.12 -19.58 -24.81
N ILE A 439 4.96 -20.22 -25.98
CA ILE A 439 4.47 -21.61 -26.10
C ILE A 439 5.52 -22.67 -25.70
N GLN A 440 6.80 -22.31 -25.58
CA GLN A 440 7.88 -23.24 -25.24
C GLN A 440 8.29 -23.12 -23.77
N SER A 441 7.38 -23.50 -22.86
CA SER A 441 7.66 -23.60 -21.42
C SER A 441 8.83 -24.55 -21.15
N ALA A 442 9.99 -23.98 -20.79
CA ALA A 442 11.23 -24.74 -20.57
C ALA A 442 11.70 -24.54 -19.13
N ASN A 443 11.04 -25.24 -18.20
CA ASN A 443 11.33 -25.19 -16.76
C ASN A 443 12.81 -25.43 -16.38
N PRO A 444 13.59 -26.29 -17.07
CA PRO A 444 15.01 -26.46 -16.75
C PRO A 444 15.85 -25.19 -16.91
N VAL A 445 15.37 -24.24 -17.73
CA VAL A 445 16.08 -23.01 -18.07
C VAL A 445 15.35 -21.74 -17.57
N LEU A 446 14.08 -21.84 -17.17
CA LEU A 446 13.24 -20.69 -16.79
C LEU A 446 13.17 -19.66 -17.92
N ARG A 447 12.91 -20.17 -19.13
CA ARG A 447 13.01 -19.38 -20.35
C ARG A 447 12.09 -18.17 -20.32
N ASN A 448 10.86 -18.31 -19.84
CA ASN A 448 9.91 -17.21 -19.87
C ASN A 448 10.32 -16.09 -18.90
N LEU A 449 10.72 -16.43 -17.67
CA LEU A 449 11.22 -15.46 -16.69
C LEU A 449 12.51 -14.77 -17.16
N VAL A 450 13.43 -15.51 -17.78
CA VAL A 450 14.68 -14.96 -18.32
C VAL A 450 14.40 -14.07 -19.53
N ASN A 451 13.52 -14.47 -20.45
CA ASN A 451 13.23 -13.69 -21.65
C ASN A 451 12.44 -12.42 -21.33
N SER A 452 11.46 -12.47 -20.41
CA SER A 452 10.70 -11.28 -20.00
C SER A 452 11.59 -10.22 -19.36
N SER A 453 12.71 -10.62 -18.75
CA SER A 453 13.69 -9.69 -18.19
C SER A 453 14.51 -8.90 -19.22
N CYS A 454 14.43 -9.22 -20.52
CA CYS A 454 15.15 -8.48 -21.56
C CYS A 454 14.61 -7.05 -21.70
N ASP A 455 15.47 -6.09 -22.03
CA ASP A 455 15.02 -4.72 -22.25
C ASP A 455 14.05 -4.64 -23.46
N PRO A 456 13.08 -3.71 -23.45
CA PRO A 456 12.24 -3.47 -24.62
C PRO A 456 13.11 -3.13 -25.85
N PRO A 457 12.80 -3.64 -27.05
CA PRO A 457 11.54 -4.27 -27.47
C PRO A 457 11.47 -5.80 -27.31
N ILE A 458 12.49 -6.43 -26.73
CA ILE A 458 12.63 -7.89 -26.72
C ILE A 458 11.83 -8.53 -25.59
N GLY A 459 12.01 -8.00 -24.39
CA GLY A 459 11.25 -8.36 -23.20
C GLY A 459 10.37 -7.20 -22.76
N TYR A 460 9.84 -7.35 -21.57
CA TYR A 460 8.87 -6.42 -20.99
C TYR A 460 9.06 -6.31 -19.46
N PRO A 461 10.27 -5.96 -18.97
CA PRO A 461 10.48 -5.71 -17.56
C PRO A 461 9.64 -4.52 -17.14
N ILE A 462 8.95 -4.63 -16.01
CA ILE A 462 8.17 -3.53 -15.43
C ILE A 462 9.11 -2.40 -15.01
N TYR A 463 10.28 -2.75 -14.49
CA TYR A 463 11.25 -1.81 -13.96
C TYR A 463 12.67 -2.29 -14.26
N VAL A 464 13.54 -1.38 -14.68
CA VAL A 464 14.98 -1.64 -14.83
C VAL A 464 15.72 -0.56 -14.06
N SER A 465 16.51 -0.97 -13.06
CA SER A 465 17.32 -0.04 -12.30
C SER A 465 18.50 0.48 -13.13
N PRO A 466 19.01 1.69 -12.83
CA PRO A 466 20.37 2.02 -13.20
C PRO A 466 21.35 1.05 -12.50
N LEU A 467 22.61 1.07 -12.93
CA LEU A 467 23.67 0.36 -12.21
C LEU A 467 23.82 0.98 -10.82
N ILE A 468 23.64 0.17 -9.79
CA ILE A 468 23.66 0.61 -8.40
C ILE A 468 24.72 -0.17 -7.65
N THR A 469 25.51 0.55 -6.88
CA THR A 469 26.53 -0.02 -6.01
C THR A 469 26.02 -0.07 -4.58
N SER A 470 26.09 -1.26 -3.98
CA SER A 470 25.84 -1.49 -2.57
C SER A 470 27.17 -1.65 -1.84
N PHE A 471 27.28 -1.05 -0.66
CA PHE A 471 28.44 -1.15 0.22
C PHE A 471 28.11 -1.97 1.46
N ALA A 472 29.01 -2.85 1.89
CA ALA A 472 28.81 -3.66 3.08
C ALA A 472 28.75 -2.80 4.36
N GLY A 473 29.43 -1.65 4.35
CA GLY A 473 29.41 -0.67 5.43
C GLY A 473 28.07 0.05 5.63
N ASP A 474 27.12 -0.03 4.69
CA ASP A 474 25.77 0.55 4.83
C ASP A 474 24.77 -0.41 5.52
N ASN A 475 25.13 -1.69 5.67
CA ASN A 475 24.26 -2.71 6.25
C ASN A 475 24.48 -2.80 7.76
N ASP A 476 23.48 -2.37 8.53
CA ASP A 476 23.51 -2.41 10.01
C ASP A 476 23.77 -3.82 10.57
N ASP A 477 23.19 -4.86 9.97
CA ASP A 477 23.39 -6.25 10.42
C ASP A 477 24.83 -6.69 10.22
N TYR A 478 25.43 -6.31 9.10
CA TYR A 478 26.83 -6.60 8.82
C TYR A 478 27.74 -5.87 9.80
N ILE A 479 27.54 -4.56 9.98
CA ILE A 479 28.31 -3.72 10.92
C ILE A 479 28.25 -4.27 12.35
N ASN A 480 27.11 -4.81 12.77
CA ASN A 480 26.94 -5.40 14.09
C ASN A 480 27.81 -6.66 14.28
N VAL A 481 28.05 -7.43 13.21
CA VAL A 481 28.83 -8.69 13.26
C VAL A 481 30.32 -8.46 12.98
N SER A 482 30.66 -7.81 11.86
CA SER A 482 32.05 -7.60 11.43
C SER A 482 32.72 -6.43 12.15
N GLY A 483 31.91 -5.50 12.66
CA GLY A 483 32.34 -4.19 13.11
C GLY A 483 32.34 -3.18 11.98
N GLY A 484 31.91 -1.95 12.30
CA GLY A 484 31.90 -0.85 11.34
C GLY A 484 33.30 -0.50 10.85
N GLU A 485 33.36 0.34 9.81
CA GLU A 485 34.61 0.76 9.20
C GLU A 485 35.62 1.26 10.25
N LEU A 486 36.89 0.88 10.04
CA LEU A 486 38.03 1.24 10.89
C LEU A 486 38.30 2.75 10.77
N SER A 487 37.54 3.53 11.52
CA SER A 487 37.77 4.96 11.74
C SER A 487 38.33 5.19 13.15
N PHE A 488 39.26 6.13 13.28
CA PHE A 488 39.78 6.56 14.59
C PHE A 488 38.66 6.94 15.57
N VAL A 489 37.58 7.54 15.05
CA VAL A 489 36.39 7.90 15.84
C VAL A 489 35.68 6.65 16.36
N ASN A 490 35.45 5.65 15.49
CA ASN A 490 34.81 4.39 15.87
C ASN A 490 35.64 3.59 16.87
N ILE A 491 36.96 3.61 16.75
CA ILE A 491 37.89 2.98 17.69
C ILE A 491 37.77 3.64 19.07
N LEU A 492 37.80 4.98 19.14
CA LEU A 492 37.64 5.73 20.38
C LEU A 492 36.27 5.49 21.04
N LEU A 493 35.20 5.46 20.25
CA LEU A 493 33.85 5.14 20.73
C LEU A 493 33.78 3.72 21.30
N ARG A 494 34.36 2.72 20.61
CA ARG A 494 34.43 1.34 21.10
C ARG A 494 35.27 1.21 22.36
N ILE A 495 36.40 1.91 22.46
CA ILE A 495 37.21 1.96 23.69
C ILE A 495 36.39 2.57 24.82
N ARG A 496 35.65 3.66 24.57
CA ARG A 496 34.79 4.31 25.56
C ARG A 496 33.65 3.40 26.02
N ASP A 497 33.01 2.69 25.11
CA ASP A 497 31.89 1.80 25.41
C ASP A 497 32.37 0.52 26.11
N CYS A 498 33.54 0.00 25.71
CA CYS A 498 34.22 -1.09 26.42
C CYS A 498 34.62 -0.64 27.84
N TRP A 499 35.15 0.57 28.00
CA TRP A 499 35.48 1.16 29.31
C TRP A 499 34.24 1.38 30.18
N ARG A 500 33.11 1.78 29.60
CA ARG A 500 31.82 1.88 30.31
C ARG A 500 31.31 0.52 30.77
N ARG A 501 31.34 -0.50 29.89
CA ARG A 501 30.96 -1.88 30.24
C ARG A 501 31.89 -2.45 31.32
N PHE A 502 33.19 -2.20 31.22
CA PHE A 502 34.17 -2.58 32.23
C PHE A 502 33.91 -1.89 33.57
N ARG A 503 33.61 -0.58 33.58
CA ARG A 503 33.20 0.14 34.80
C ARG A 503 31.91 -0.40 35.43
N GLN A 504 30.95 -0.82 34.62
CA GLN A 504 29.70 -1.41 35.11
C GLN A 504 29.94 -2.81 35.70
N LEU A 505 30.81 -3.61 35.09
CA LEU A 505 31.19 -4.94 35.60
C LEU A 505 32.08 -4.86 36.85
N CYS A 506 32.96 -3.87 36.94
CA CYS A 506 33.81 -3.62 38.10
C CYS A 506 33.16 -2.71 39.16
N GLY A 507 31.94 -2.22 38.92
CA GLY A 507 31.25 -1.20 39.71
C GLY A 507 30.06 -1.73 40.48
N CYS A 508 30.21 -2.83 41.23
CA CYS A 508 29.25 -3.28 42.22
C CYS A 508 29.97 -3.58 43.54
N LYS A 509 30.28 -2.52 44.30
CA LYS A 509 30.44 -2.48 45.77
C LYS A 509 30.74 -1.05 46.23
N LYS A 510 29.70 -0.24 46.36
CA LYS A 510 29.64 0.85 47.33
C LYS A 510 28.20 0.93 47.82
N GLU A 511 27.84 -0.02 48.68
CA GLU A 511 26.70 0.15 49.57
C GLU A 511 26.98 1.37 50.45
N LYS A 512 26.08 2.35 50.36
CA LYS A 512 25.91 3.38 51.37
C LYS A 512 25.34 2.72 52.62
N CYS A 513 26.16 2.55 53.65
CA CYS A 513 25.65 2.53 55.02
C CYS A 513 25.67 3.99 55.50
N ASP A 514 24.52 4.65 55.44
CA ASP A 514 24.29 5.87 56.22
C ASP A 514 24.35 5.49 57.70
N GLY A 515 25.33 6.07 58.40
CA GLY A 515 25.54 5.89 59.83
C GLY A 515 24.41 6.57 60.61
N MET A 516 23.69 5.75 61.37
CA MET A 516 22.88 6.18 62.49
C MET A 516 23.79 6.22 63.72
N TRP A 517 24.21 7.42 64.13
CA TRP A 517 24.47 7.85 65.52
C TRP A 517 24.38 9.37 65.58
#